data_AF-A0A6J1EL76-F1
#
_entry.id   AF-A0A6J1EL76-F1
#
_cell.length_a   1.000
_cell.length_b   1.000
_cell.length_c   1.000
_cell.angle_alpha   90.00
_cell.angle_beta   90.00
_cell.angle_gamma   90.00
#
_symmetry.space_group_name_H-M   'P 1'
#
loop_
_entity.id
_entity.type
_entity.pdbx_description
1 polymer ?
#
loop_
_entity_poly.entity_id
_entity_poly.type
_entity_poly.pdbx_seq_one_letter_code
_entity_poly.pdbx_strand_id
1 'polypeptide(L)'
;MGSMLGDLPSYDPHNFSQLRPSDPSTPSKMIPATYHPTHSRTLPPPDQVIDTDAKNILIRHIYQLTEEKSRTKRPAAEHPVPEHGSKQPRASSTTNASN
;
A
#
# COMPACT_ATOMS: atom_id res chain seq x y z
N MET A 1 22.56 -29.16 13.56
CA MET A 1 22.13 -27.95 14.27
C MET A 1 22.30 -26.78 13.31
N GLY A 2 21.21 -26.19 12.82
CA GLY A 2 21.29 -25.01 11.95
C GLY A 2 21.69 -23.78 12.75
N SER A 3 22.57 -22.95 12.21
CA SER A 3 22.97 -21.68 12.83
C SER A 3 21.78 -20.74 12.89
N MET A 4 21.50 -20.16 14.07
CA MET A 4 20.42 -19.17 14.28
C MET A 4 20.49 -17.96 13.34
N LEU A 5 21.65 -17.74 12.70
CA LEU A 5 21.96 -16.61 11.81
C LEU A 5 22.44 -17.06 10.41
N GLY A 6 22.33 -18.35 10.09
CA GLY A 6 23.10 -18.98 8.99
C GLY A 6 22.60 -18.75 7.57
N ASP A 7 21.34 -18.36 7.38
CA ASP A 7 20.67 -18.38 6.07
C ASP A 7 20.10 -16.99 5.71
N LEU A 8 20.96 -15.97 5.73
CA LEU A 8 20.57 -14.63 5.26
C LEU A 8 20.40 -14.62 3.73
N PRO A 9 19.45 -13.82 3.20
CA PRO A 9 19.25 -13.74 1.76
C PRO A 9 20.50 -13.20 1.07
N SER A 10 20.92 -13.91 0.01
CA SER A 10 21.97 -13.47 -0.90
C SER A 10 21.39 -13.37 -2.30
N TYR A 11 21.42 -12.17 -2.87
CA TYR A 11 20.98 -11.94 -4.26
C TYR A 11 22.03 -12.43 -5.26
N ASP A 12 23.30 -12.16 -4.97
CA ASP A 12 24.45 -12.67 -5.71
C ASP A 12 25.56 -13.03 -4.70
N PRO A 13 25.99 -14.31 -4.62
CA PRO A 13 27.09 -14.75 -3.75
C PRO A 13 28.40 -14.00 -3.94
N HIS A 14 28.61 -13.36 -5.10
CA HIS A 14 29.85 -12.66 -5.40
C HIS A 14 29.91 -11.22 -4.88
N ASN A 15 28.77 -10.61 -4.53
CA ASN A 15 28.65 -9.18 -4.14
C ASN A 15 29.70 -8.70 -3.12
N PHE A 16 30.05 -9.55 -2.15
CA PHE A 16 30.99 -9.22 -1.07
C PHE A 16 32.21 -10.15 -1.03
N SER A 17 32.31 -11.10 -1.95
CA SER A 17 33.38 -12.12 -1.98
C SER A 17 34.78 -11.55 -2.25
N GLN A 18 34.84 -10.42 -2.95
CA GLN A 18 36.08 -9.77 -3.39
C GLN A 18 36.45 -8.55 -2.55
N LEU A 19 35.55 -8.11 -1.66
CA LEU A 19 35.86 -7.00 -0.76
C LEU A 19 36.93 -7.47 0.22
N ARG A 20 38.15 -7.00 0.00
CA ARG A 20 39.19 -7.09 1.03
C ARG A 20 38.75 -6.15 2.15
N PRO A 21 38.74 -6.59 3.42
CA PRO A 21 38.73 -5.66 4.53
C PRO A 21 39.86 -4.67 4.25
N SER A 22 39.51 -3.42 3.96
CA SER A 22 40.50 -2.36 3.86
C SER A 22 41.22 -2.33 5.21
N ASP A 23 42.51 -1.97 5.23
CA ASP A 23 43.14 -1.62 6.50
C ASP A 23 42.18 -0.68 7.25
N PRO A 24 41.75 -1.00 8.49
CA PRO A 24 40.80 -0.16 9.23
C PRO A 24 41.32 1.28 9.42
N SER A 25 42.62 1.52 9.21
CA SER A 25 43.23 2.85 9.18
C SER A 25 42.90 3.67 7.92
N THR A 26 42.46 3.01 6.83
CA THR A 26 42.24 3.62 5.51
C THR A 26 40.82 3.29 5.02
N PRO A 27 39.83 4.16 5.29
CA PRO A 27 38.49 3.95 4.75
C PRO A 27 38.52 3.93 3.23
N SER A 28 37.77 2.99 2.63
CA SER A 28 37.58 2.91 1.18
C SER A 28 37.08 4.25 0.65
N LYS A 29 37.87 4.91 -0.21
CA LYS A 29 37.55 6.19 -0.84
C LYS A 29 36.60 6.02 -2.03
N MET A 30 35.59 5.16 -1.91
CA MET A 30 34.57 5.01 -2.94
C MET A 30 33.62 6.21 -2.87
N ILE A 31 34.01 7.31 -3.52
CA ILE A 31 33.19 8.50 -3.65
C ILE A 31 32.29 8.28 -4.88
N PRO A 32 30.96 8.19 -4.73
CA PRO A 32 30.06 8.15 -5.88
C PRO A 32 30.27 9.41 -6.73
N ALA A 33 30.34 9.25 -8.04
CA ALA A 33 30.41 10.39 -8.95
C ALA A 33 29.10 11.20 -8.89
N THR A 34 29.22 12.53 -8.89
CA THR A 34 28.06 13.42 -9.04
C THR A 34 27.50 13.25 -10.44
N TYR A 35 26.20 12.93 -10.54
CA TYR A 35 25.51 12.83 -11.83
C TYR A 35 25.22 14.23 -12.40
N HIS A 36 25.64 14.46 -13.64
CA HIS A 36 25.37 15.69 -14.38
C HIS A 36 24.45 15.38 -15.59
N PRO A 37 23.14 15.71 -15.52
CA PRO A 37 22.21 15.42 -16.59
C PRO A 37 22.56 16.23 -17.86
N THR A 38 22.76 15.55 -18.98
CA THR A 38 22.93 16.18 -20.32
C THR A 38 21.63 16.25 -21.12
N HIS A 39 20.57 15.59 -20.63
CA HIS A 39 19.27 15.49 -21.27
C HIS A 39 18.17 15.58 -20.20
N SER A 40 16.99 16.06 -20.59
CA SER A 40 15.84 16.28 -19.70
C SER A 40 15.16 15.00 -19.18
N ARG A 41 15.79 13.83 -19.30
CA ARG A 41 15.22 12.49 -18.97
C ARG A 41 14.98 12.29 -17.46
N THR A 42 15.45 13.20 -16.61
CA THR A 42 15.22 13.20 -15.16
C THR A 42 14.01 14.04 -14.75
N LEU A 43 13.36 14.72 -15.68
CA LEU A 43 12.04 15.30 -15.42
C LEU A 43 11.03 14.14 -15.38
N PRO A 44 10.00 14.18 -14.51
CA PRO A 44 8.93 13.19 -14.54
C PRO A 44 8.41 13.05 -15.97
N PRO A 45 7.98 11.84 -16.40
CA PRO A 45 7.41 11.65 -17.72
C PRO A 45 6.41 12.78 -18.00
N PRO A 46 6.56 13.51 -19.13
CA PRO A 46 5.78 14.73 -19.35
C PRO A 46 4.27 14.49 -19.35
N ASP A 47 3.86 13.23 -19.52
CA ASP A 47 2.47 12.82 -19.61
C ASP A 47 1.80 12.65 -18.24
N GLN A 48 2.53 12.76 -17.11
CA GLN A 48 1.96 12.69 -15.77
C GLN A 48 2.53 13.78 -14.86
N VAL A 49 1.66 14.69 -14.45
CA VAL A 49 1.99 15.80 -13.56
C VAL A 49 1.45 15.51 -12.16
N ILE A 50 2.29 15.69 -11.14
CA ILE A 50 1.85 15.65 -9.74
C ILE A 50 1.13 16.98 -9.45
N ASP A 51 -0.15 16.90 -9.08
CA ASP A 51 -0.97 18.06 -8.74
C ASP A 51 -1.58 17.91 -7.34
N THR A 52 -1.91 19.05 -6.73
CA THR A 52 -2.53 19.14 -5.40
C THR A 52 -4.00 19.48 -5.51
N ASP A 53 -4.86 18.80 -4.75
CA ASP A 53 -6.27 19.17 -4.71
C ASP A 53 -6.46 20.54 -4.06
N ALA A 54 -6.97 21.49 -4.85
CA ALA A 54 -7.25 22.87 -4.44
C ALA A 54 -8.35 23.00 -3.36
N LYS A 55 -9.17 21.96 -3.15
CA LYS A 55 -10.24 22.01 -2.16
C LYS A 55 -9.67 22.06 -0.74
N ASN A 56 -10.24 22.94 0.09
CA ASN A 56 -9.98 22.91 1.53
C ASN A 56 -10.39 21.55 2.12
N ILE A 57 -9.58 21.04 3.05
CA ILE A 57 -9.75 19.72 3.65
C ILE A 57 -11.11 19.55 4.36
N LEU A 58 -11.63 20.59 5.02
CA LEU A 58 -12.91 20.54 5.72
C LEU A 58 -14.07 20.45 4.72
N ILE A 59 -14.02 21.26 3.66
CA ILE A 59 -15.03 21.28 2.59
C ILE A 59 -15.07 19.92 1.89
N ARG A 60 -13.90 19.33 1.58
CA ARG A 60 -13.78 18.00 1.00
C ARG A 60 -14.50 16.95 1.86
N HIS A 61 -14.27 16.99 3.17
CA HIS A 61 -14.86 16.04 4.11
C HIS A 61 -16.40 16.18 4.19
N ILE A 62 -16.92 17.40 4.22
CA ILE A 62 -18.37 17.64 4.24
C ILE A 62 -19.02 17.05 2.99
N TYR A 63 -18.46 17.32 1.80
CA TYR A 63 -19.01 16.78 0.56
C TYR A 63 -18.96 15.24 0.50
N GLN A 64 -17.86 14.62 0.94
CA GLN A 64 -17.75 13.16 1.00
C GLN A 64 -18.85 12.52 1.89
N LEU A 65 -19.09 13.07 3.08
CA LEU A 65 -20.16 12.59 3.98
C LEU A 65 -21.55 12.76 3.37
N THR A 66 -21.79 13.88 2.67
CA THR A 66 -23.09 14.11 2.01
C THR A 66 -23.31 13.17 0.84
N GLU A 67 -22.27 12.88 0.05
CA GLU A 67 -22.33 11.93 -1.06
C GLU A 67 -22.59 10.51 -0.54
N GLU A 68 -21.88 10.07 0.49
CA GLU A 68 -22.07 8.75 1.12
C GLU A 68 -23.50 8.57 1.63
N LYS A 69 -24.02 9.56 2.36
CA LYS A 69 -25.40 9.56 2.84
C LYS A 69 -26.43 9.57 1.70
N SER A 70 -26.12 10.20 0.56
CA SER A 70 -26.99 10.20 -0.61
C SER A 70 -26.99 8.87 -1.37
N ARG A 71 -25.84 8.17 -1.40
CA ARG A 71 -25.73 6.81 -1.95
C ARG A 71 -26.52 5.82 -1.12
N THR A 72 -26.55 5.96 0.21
CA THR A 72 -27.42 5.15 1.07
C THR A 72 -28.91 5.39 0.83
N LYS A 73 -29.30 6.58 0.34
CA LYS A 73 -30.70 6.93 0.03
C LYS A 73 -31.14 6.54 -1.39
N ARG A 74 -30.22 6.22 -2.30
CA ARG A 74 -30.54 5.57 -3.57
C ARG A 74 -30.24 4.08 -3.43
N PRO A 75 -31.23 3.19 -3.19
CA PRO A 75 -30.99 1.78 -3.41
C PRO A 75 -30.51 1.62 -4.86
N ALA A 76 -29.40 0.93 -5.04
CA ALA A 76 -28.76 0.72 -6.32
C ALA A 76 -29.79 0.19 -7.34
N ALA A 77 -29.92 0.88 -8.47
CA ALA A 77 -30.50 0.26 -9.65
C ALA A 77 -29.48 -0.76 -10.17
N GLU A 78 -29.81 -2.02 -9.88
CA GLU A 78 -29.43 -3.23 -10.62
C GLU A 78 -27.94 -3.60 -10.67
N HIS A 79 -27.56 -4.49 -9.75
CA HIS A 79 -26.63 -5.56 -10.08
C HIS A 79 -27.32 -6.89 -9.80
N PRO A 80 -27.96 -7.56 -10.78
CA PRO A 80 -28.51 -8.88 -10.54
C PRO A 80 -27.35 -9.86 -10.35
N VAL A 81 -27.20 -10.33 -9.12
CA VAL A 81 -26.40 -11.50 -8.76
C VAL A 81 -27.22 -12.74 -9.10
N PRO A 82 -26.68 -13.76 -9.81
CA PRO A 82 -27.31 -15.06 -9.85
C PRO A 82 -27.14 -15.76 -8.49
N GLU A 83 -28.29 -16.08 -7.93
CA GLU A 83 -28.59 -16.94 -6.80
C GLU A 83 -27.72 -18.22 -6.73
N HIS A 84 -27.44 -18.75 -5.53
CA HIS A 84 -27.77 -20.14 -5.13
C HIS A 84 -27.12 -20.56 -3.80
N GLY A 85 -27.97 -20.96 -2.83
CA GLY A 85 -27.73 -21.96 -1.77
C GLY A 85 -26.78 -21.55 -0.63
N SER A 86 -27.03 -21.83 0.65
CA SER A 86 -27.72 -22.97 1.24
C SER A 86 -27.90 -22.75 2.75
N LYS A 87 -29.15 -22.91 3.21
CA LYS A 87 -29.62 -23.43 4.53
C LYS A 87 -29.18 -22.72 5.84
N GLN A 88 -30.17 -22.10 6.50
CA GLN A 88 -30.19 -21.88 7.96
C GLN A 88 -30.28 -23.21 8.74
N PRO A 89 -29.98 -23.18 10.05
CA PRO A 89 -31.05 -23.48 10.99
C PRO A 89 -31.18 -22.47 12.14
N ARG A 90 -32.44 -22.18 12.45
CA ARG A 90 -33.03 -21.37 13.51
C ARG A 90 -32.92 -22.08 14.87
N ALA A 91 -32.70 -21.32 15.95
CA ALA A 91 -33.11 -21.73 17.29
C ALA A 91 -33.77 -20.53 18.00
N SER A 92 -34.98 -20.75 18.46
CA SER A 92 -35.88 -19.81 19.12
C SER A 92 -35.73 -19.91 20.64
N SER A 93 -35.91 -18.80 21.37
CA SER A 93 -36.51 -18.85 22.72
C SER A 93 -37.15 -17.51 23.10
N THR A 94 -38.45 -17.46 22.82
CA THR A 94 -39.56 -16.96 23.66
C THR A 94 -39.33 -15.84 24.68
N THR A 95 -40.09 -14.77 24.42
CA THR A 95 -40.77 -13.86 25.36
C THR A 95 -41.33 -14.54 26.62
N ASN A 96 -41.33 -13.81 27.74
CA ASN A 96 -42.53 -13.58 28.56
C ASN A 96 -42.33 -12.36 29.49
N ALA A 97 -43.25 -11.39 29.34
CA ALA A 97 -43.57 -10.34 30.30
C ALA A 97 -44.95 -10.65 30.92
N SER A 98 -45.33 -9.90 31.97
CA SER A 98 -46.57 -9.94 32.79
C SER A 98 -46.36 -10.59 34.17
N ASN A 99 -46.80 -10.03 35.30
CA ASN A 99 -47.53 -8.81 35.66
C ASN A 99 -47.01 -8.32 37.02
#